data_AF-A0A3B9XFY8-F1
#
_entry.id   AF-A0A3B9XFY8-F1
#
_cell.length_a   1.000
_cell.length_b   1.000
_cell.length_c   1.000
_cell.angle_alpha   90.00
_cell.angle_beta   90.00
_cell.angle_gamma   90.00
#
_symmetry.space_group_name_H-M   'P 1'
#
loop_
_entity.id
_entity.type
_entity.pdbx_description
1 polymer ?
#
loop_
_entity_poly.entity_id
_entity_poly.type
_entity_poly.pdbx_seq_one_letter_code
_entity_poly.pdbx_strand_id
1 'polypeptide(L)'
;MWNEIGPFLSVFIVVTTLFSLVFLKMEVRRHSYALWKATREYQKLQNHNRLSKMELAQVMGADRVRRVALSKLPLQEAQKGQIIQLDGGQIAIPQ
;
A
#
# COMPACT_ATOMS: atom_id res chain seq x y z
N MET A 1 -9.20 51.10 -42.45
CA MET A 1 -8.42 49.89 -42.08
C MET A 1 -8.46 49.61 -40.57
N TRP A 2 -7.89 50.46 -39.69
CA TRP A 2 -7.89 50.18 -38.23
C TRP A 2 -9.29 50.12 -37.57
N ASN A 3 -10.24 50.93 -38.04
CA ASN A 3 -11.63 50.93 -37.52
C ASN A 3 -12.42 49.65 -37.85
N GLU A 4 -12.03 48.90 -38.89
CA GLU A 4 -12.71 47.67 -39.30
C GLU A 4 -12.16 46.44 -38.56
N ILE A 5 -10.91 46.51 -38.08
CA ILE A 5 -10.24 45.39 -37.38
C ILE A 5 -10.67 45.29 -35.91
N GLY A 6 -10.97 46.43 -35.27
CA GLY A 6 -11.43 46.49 -33.88
C GLY A 6 -12.56 45.51 -33.52
N PRO A 7 -13.68 45.46 -34.27
CA PRO A 7 -14.76 44.51 -33.99
C PRO A 7 -14.34 43.04 -34.18
N PHE A 8 -13.52 42.73 -35.19
CA PHE A 8 -13.00 41.36 -35.38
C PHE A 8 -12.10 40.92 -34.23
N LEU A 9 -11.21 41.78 -33.76
CA LEU A 9 -10.32 41.47 -32.66
C LEU A 9 -11.09 41.28 -31.34
N SER A 10 -12.11 42.10 -31.10
CA SER A 10 -12.99 41.95 -29.93
C SER A 10 -13.70 40.59 -29.92
N VAL A 11 -14.31 40.20 -31.03
CA VAL A 11 -14.98 38.89 -31.16
C VAL A 11 -13.97 37.75 -31.00
N PHE A 12 -12.78 37.87 -31.60
CA PHE A 12 -11.72 36.87 -31.47
C PHE A 12 -11.29 36.66 -30.03
N ILE A 13 -11.10 37.74 -29.27
CA ILE A 13 -10.74 37.67 -27.84
C ILE A 13 -11.85 37.00 -27.03
N VAL A 14 -13.11 37.38 -27.26
CA VAL A 14 -14.27 36.80 -26.55
C VAL A 14 -14.37 35.30 -26.81
N VAL A 15 -14.29 34.89 -28.08
CA VAL A 15 -14.36 33.49 -28.48
C VAL A 15 -13.20 32.69 -27.87
N THR A 16 -11.97 33.19 -27.99
CA THR A 16 -10.78 32.52 -27.45
C THR A 16 -10.88 32.36 -25.93
N THR A 17 -11.36 33.39 -25.23
CA THR A 17 -11.53 33.35 -23.77
C THR A 17 -12.57 32.31 -23.36
N LEU A 18 -13.72 32.27 -24.06
CA LEU A 18 -14.77 31.28 -23.83
C LEU A 18 -14.25 29.85 -24.04
N PHE A 19 -13.55 29.60 -25.15
CA PHE A 19 -12.95 28.30 -25.41
C PHE A 19 -11.94 27.94 -24.33
N SER A 20 -11.03 28.85 -23.98
CA SER A 20 -10.02 28.64 -22.94
C SER A 20 -10.64 28.23 -21.60
N LEU A 21 -11.72 28.90 -21.18
CA LEU A 21 -12.45 28.54 -19.96
C LEU A 21 -13.06 27.13 -20.03
N VAL A 22 -13.64 26.77 -21.18
CA VAL A 22 -14.22 25.42 -21.37
C VAL A 22 -13.12 24.36 -21.34
N PHE A 23 -12.00 24.58 -22.04
CA PHE A 23 -10.86 23.68 -22.03
C PHE A 23 -10.31 23.50 -20.62
N LEU A 24 -10.10 24.59 -19.88
CA LEU A 24 -9.62 24.53 -18.50
C LEU A 24 -10.57 23.73 -17.61
N LYS A 25 -11.89 23.96 -17.73
CA LYS A 25 -12.90 23.22 -16.96
C LYS A 25 -12.91 21.73 -17.29
N MET A 26 -12.76 21.38 -18.56
CA MET A 26 -12.68 19.97 -19.00
C MET A 26 -11.40 19.30 -18.51
N GLU A 27 -10.28 20.02 -18.52
CA GLU A 27 -8.98 19.52 -18.07
C GLU A 27 -9.00 19.20 -16.57
N VAL A 28 -9.51 20.12 -15.74
CA VAL A 28 -9.68 19.92 -14.29
C VAL A 28 -10.56 18.71 -14.00
N ARG A 29 -11.67 18.57 -14.74
CA ARG A 29 -12.58 17.42 -14.59
C ARG A 29 -11.89 16.11 -14.97
N ARG A 30 -11.11 16.09 -16.06
CA ARG A 30 -10.33 14.91 -16.48
C ARG A 30 -9.32 14.49 -15.41
N HIS A 31 -8.55 15.44 -14.88
CA HIS A 31 -7.57 15.16 -13.83
C HIS A 31 -8.22 14.69 -12.53
N SER A 32 -9.38 15.25 -12.18
CA SER A 32 -10.14 14.82 -11.00
C SER A 32 -10.60 13.38 -11.11
N TYR A 33 -11.13 12.96 -12.27
CA TYR A 33 -11.51 11.57 -12.49
C TYR A 33 -10.30 10.61 -12.52
N ALA A 34 -9.18 11.04 -13.11
CA ALA A 34 -7.95 10.25 -13.10
C ALA A 34 -7.43 10.05 -11.67
N LEU A 35 -7.38 11.11 -10.86
CA LEU A 35 -6.95 11.05 -9.46
C LEU A 35 -7.89 10.19 -8.62
N TRP A 36 -9.20 10.34 -8.78
CA TRP A 36 -10.18 9.53 -8.07
C TRP A 36 -10.02 8.04 -8.40
N LYS A 37 -9.85 7.70 -9.67
CA LYS A 37 -9.60 6.31 -10.10
C LYS A 37 -8.32 5.76 -9.48
N ALA A 38 -7.22 6.51 -9.57
CA ALA A 38 -5.92 6.11 -9.01
C ALA A 38 -6.00 5.91 -7.49
N THR A 39 -6.70 6.80 -6.78
CA THR A 39 -6.89 6.72 -5.32
C THR A 39 -7.67 5.46 -4.94
N ARG A 40 -8.75 5.15 -5.68
CA ARG A 40 -9.56 3.95 -5.44
C ARG A 40 -8.76 2.67 -5.69
N GLU A 41 -7.95 2.65 -6.74
CA GLU A 41 -7.08 1.53 -7.07
C GLU A 41 -5.99 1.32 -6.01
N TYR A 42 -5.35 2.41 -5.57
CA TYR A 42 -4.38 2.39 -4.48
C TYR A 42 -4.99 1.85 -3.18
N GLN A 43 -6.19 2.30 -2.79
CA GLN A 43 -6.87 1.78 -1.60
C GLN A 43 -7.17 0.28 -1.72
N LYS A 44 -7.57 -0.20 -2.92
CA LYS A 44 -7.81 -1.62 -3.17
C LYS A 44 -6.53 -2.44 -2.98
N LEU A 45 -5.41 -1.97 -3.53
CA LEU A 45 -4.08 -2.59 -3.39
C LEU A 45 -3.60 -2.59 -1.94
N GLN A 46 -3.82 -1.49 -1.20
CA GLN A 46 -3.47 -1.39 0.20
C GLN A 46 -4.27 -2.37 1.07
N ASN A 47 -5.57 -2.48 0.81
CA ASN A 47 -6.44 -3.43 1.50
C ASN A 47 -6.02 -4.89 1.21
N HIS A 48 -5.69 -5.20 -0.04
CA HIS A 48 -5.20 -6.52 -0.41
C HIS A 48 -3.90 -6.85 0.32
N ASN A 49 -2.92 -5.93 0.30
CA ASN A 49 -1.68 -6.09 1.06
C ASN A 49 -1.92 -6.27 2.57
N ARG A 50 -2.87 -5.54 3.15
CA ARG A 50 -3.21 -5.68 4.56
C ARG A 50 -3.76 -7.07 4.86
N LEU A 51 -4.67 -7.59 4.02
CA LEU A 51 -5.20 -8.94 4.16
C LEU A 51 -4.11 -9.99 4.03
N SER A 52 -3.25 -9.91 3.01
CA SER A 52 -2.13 -10.85 2.84
C SER A 52 -1.15 -10.82 4.02
N LYS A 53 -0.87 -9.63 4.57
CA LYS A 53 -0.05 -9.50 5.79
C LYS A 53 -0.73 -10.12 7.01
N MET A 54 -2.04 -9.96 7.17
CA MET A 54 -2.79 -10.58 8.25
C MET A 54 -2.78 -12.11 8.13
N GLU A 55 -2.99 -12.64 6.92
CA GLU A 55 -2.91 -14.09 6.65
C GLU A 55 -1.50 -14.62 6.94
N LEU A 56 -0.46 -13.93 6.45
CA LEU A 56 0.92 -14.27 6.74
C LEU A 56 1.19 -14.26 8.25
N ALA A 57 0.72 -13.25 8.98
CA ALA A 57 0.88 -13.17 10.43
C ALA A 57 0.13 -14.30 11.15
N GLN A 58 -1.04 -14.74 10.65
CA GLN A 58 -1.75 -15.90 11.19
C GLN A 58 -1.00 -17.22 10.94
N VAL A 59 -0.37 -17.36 9.77
CA VAL A 59 0.41 -18.55 9.41
C VAL A 59 1.74 -18.58 10.16
N MET A 60 2.45 -17.45 10.22
CA MET A 60 3.77 -17.29 10.82
C MET A 60 3.76 -16.96 12.32
N GLY A 61 2.57 -16.85 12.94
CA GLY A 61 2.45 -16.59 14.36
C GLY A 61 3.30 -17.58 15.17
N ALA A 62 4.03 -17.05 16.16
CA ALA A 62 4.98 -17.83 16.97
C ALA A 62 4.34 -19.10 17.57
N ASP A 63 3.04 -19.07 17.87
CA ASP A 63 2.28 -20.24 18.34
C ASP A 63 2.17 -21.38 17.33
N ARG A 64 2.14 -21.11 16.03
CA ARG A 64 2.15 -22.15 14.99
C ARG A 64 3.56 -22.68 14.76
N VAL A 65 4.58 -21.82 14.74
CA VAL A 65 5.98 -22.26 14.71
C VAL A 65 6.29 -23.14 15.92
N ARG A 66 5.83 -22.74 17.12
CA ARG A 66 5.90 -23.54 18.35
C ARG A 66 5.16 -24.86 18.21
N ARG A 67 3.94 -24.90 17.66
CA ARG A 67 3.20 -26.15 17.43
C ARG A 67 3.85 -27.07 16.39
N VAL A 68 4.39 -26.52 15.32
CA VAL A 68 5.14 -27.30 14.31
C VAL A 68 6.43 -27.83 14.92
N ALA A 69 7.15 -27.00 15.69
CA ALA A 69 8.31 -27.44 16.45
C ALA A 69 7.94 -28.56 17.44
N LEU A 70 6.90 -28.39 18.25
CA LEU A 70 6.43 -29.41 19.21
C LEU A 70 5.94 -30.72 18.55
N SER A 71 5.43 -30.66 17.31
CA SER A 71 4.86 -31.83 16.62
C SER A 71 5.84 -32.54 15.68
N LYS A 72 6.88 -31.87 15.19
CA LYS A 72 7.88 -32.42 14.26
C LYS A 72 9.27 -32.56 14.88
N LEU A 73 9.57 -31.81 15.93
CA LEU A 73 10.79 -31.91 16.71
C LEU A 73 10.40 -32.38 18.13
N PRO A 74 11.16 -33.27 18.76
CA PRO A 74 10.95 -33.64 20.16
C PRO A 74 11.47 -32.54 21.10
N LEU A 75 11.08 -31.28 20.84
CA LEU A 75 11.42 -30.12 21.67
C LEU A 75 10.45 -30.08 22.85
N GLN A 76 10.75 -30.81 23.93
CA GLN A 76 10.08 -30.58 25.21
C GLN A 76 10.46 -29.20 25.75
N GLU A 77 9.50 -28.48 26.35
CA GLU A 77 9.79 -27.25 27.08
C GLU A 77 10.79 -27.54 28.20
N ALA A 78 11.87 -26.76 28.24
CA ALA A 78 12.92 -26.91 29.24
C ALA A 78 12.33 -26.68 30.64
N GLN A 79 12.18 -27.76 31.41
CA GLN A 79 11.71 -27.68 32.79
C GLN A 79 12.84 -27.19 33.70
N LYS A 80 12.51 -26.48 34.79
CA LYS A 80 13.51 -26.09 35.80
C LYS A 80 14.23 -27.33 36.34
N GLY A 81 15.55 -27.38 36.15
CA GLY A 81 16.39 -28.52 36.53
C GLY A 81 16.68 -29.55 35.43
N GLN A 82 16.18 -29.34 34.20
CA GLN A 82 16.48 -30.23 33.07
C GLN A 82 17.90 -29.98 32.54
N ILE A 83 18.71 -31.04 32.46
CA ILE A 83 20.08 -31.00 31.94
C ILE A 83 20.02 -31.16 30.41
N ILE A 84 20.37 -30.10 29.68
CA ILE A 84 20.44 -30.14 28.21
C ILE A 84 21.88 -30.48 27.81
N GLN A 85 22.07 -31.66 27.24
CA GLN A 85 23.36 -32.09 26.71
C GLN A 85 23.52 -31.54 25.29
N LEU A 86 24.31 -30.48 25.15
CA LEU A 86 24.71 -29.94 23.85
C LEU A 86 25.86 -30.82 23.32
N ASP A 87 25.71 -31.34 22.11
CA ASP A 87 26.79 -32.06 21.43
C ASP A 87 27.97 -31.10 21.22
N GLY A 88 29.06 -31.32 21.95
CA GLY A 88 30.16 -30.36 22.11
C GLY A 88 30.55 -29.99 23.55
N GLY A 89 30.02 -30.68 24.57
CA GLY A 89 30.67 -30.78 25.89
C GLY A 89 30.46 -29.62 26.87
N GLN A 90 29.51 -28.70 26.62
CA GLN A 90 29.15 -27.66 27.58
C GLN A 90 27.71 -27.86 28.06
N ILE A 91 27.57 -28.15 29.36
CA ILE A 91 26.27 -28.29 30.02
C ILE A 91 25.77 -26.89 30.39
N ALA A 92 24.67 -26.45 29.77
CA ALA A 92 24.01 -25.21 30.14
C ALA A 92 22.88 -25.52 31.15
N ILE A 93 23.00 -24.98 32.36
CA ILE A 93 21.95 -25.03 33.39
C ILE A 93 21.20 -23.70 33.35
N PRO A 94 19.91 -23.66 32.94
CA PRO A 94 19.11 -22.43 33.02
C PRO A 94 18.80 -22.14 34.50
N GLN A 95 19.17 -20.94 34.98
CA GLN A 95 18.84 -20.43 36.32
C GLN A 95 17.43 -19.84 36.36
#